data_AF-A0A2A9HDW1-F1
#
_entry.id   AF-A0A2A9HDW1-F1
#
_cell.length_a   1.000
_cell.length_b   1.000
_cell.length_c   1.000
_cell.angle_alpha   90.00
_cell.angle_beta   90.00
_cell.angle_gamma   90.00
#
_symmetry.space_group_name_H-M   'P 1'
#
loop_
_entity.id
_entity.type
_entity.pdbx_description
1 polymer ?
#
loop_
_entity_poly.entity_id
_entity_poly.type
_entity_poly.pdbx_seq_one_letter_code
_entity_poly.pdbx_strand_id
1 'polypeptide(L)'
;MPRRRTVTLDLDVIEEARGWYGLAGEPIPEPPPPTSEWLGRLIHWSKELQPYPGWKTVEFDFHHIFSPVESRWLRRGLLPREMEDKWLGIMAEGELLIARSWTRYIVTRIPYRLTDDGCVEAVGLVHSTPERRVDVDAVAYHISSILGWWTAGAWERISAYGVRKY
;
A
#
# COMPACT_ATOMS: atom_id res chain seq x y z
N MET A 1 20.29 -21.67 -8.82
CA MET A 1 19.77 -20.32 -8.48
C MET A 1 19.50 -20.28 -6.98
N PRO A 2 19.91 -19.25 -6.24
CA PRO A 2 19.51 -19.11 -4.84
C PRO A 2 17.98 -19.01 -4.77
N ARG A 3 17.35 -19.79 -3.88
CA ARG A 3 15.90 -19.69 -3.63
C ARG A 3 15.59 -18.29 -3.10
N ARG A 4 14.63 -17.60 -3.73
CA ARG A 4 14.07 -16.37 -3.19
C ARG A 4 13.32 -16.69 -1.90
N ARG A 5 13.29 -15.73 -0.97
CA ARG A 5 12.52 -15.85 0.26
C ARG A 5 11.07 -15.48 -0.02
N THR A 6 10.14 -16.23 0.56
CA THR A 6 8.71 -15.97 0.39
C THR A 6 8.22 -15.00 1.46
N VAL A 7 7.52 -13.95 1.03
CA VAL A 7 6.77 -13.04 1.91
C VAL A 7 5.31 -13.45 1.85
N THR A 8 4.67 -13.54 3.01
CA THR A 8 3.23 -13.77 3.14
C THR A 8 2.64 -12.60 3.92
N LEU A 9 1.42 -12.18 3.57
CA LEU A 9 0.72 -11.18 4.37
C LEU A 9 0.36 -11.75 5.74
N ASP A 10 0.60 -10.96 6.76
CA ASP A 10 0.19 -11.23 8.13
C ASP A 10 -1.20 -10.61 8.35
N LEU A 11 -2.21 -11.49 8.46
CA LEU A 11 -3.60 -11.07 8.63
C LEU A 11 -3.85 -10.41 9.98
N ASP A 12 -3.12 -10.81 11.02
CA ASP A 12 -3.24 -10.19 12.35
C ASP A 12 -2.72 -8.75 12.31
N VAL A 13 -1.65 -8.51 11.56
CA VAL A 13 -1.13 -7.14 11.32
C VAL A 13 -2.10 -6.31 10.48
N ILE A 14 -2.76 -6.91 9.49
CA ILE A 14 -3.80 -6.22 8.70
C ILE A 14 -4.98 -5.85 9.60
N GLU A 15 -5.48 -6.78 10.41
CA GLU A 15 -6.59 -6.53 11.32
C GLU A 15 -6.22 -5.53 12.43
N GLU A 16 -5.00 -5.61 12.96
CA GLU A 16 -4.47 -4.60 13.88
C GLU A 16 -4.51 -3.23 13.20
N ALA A 17 -3.89 -3.09 12.02
CA ALA A 17 -3.84 -1.86 11.24
C ALA A 17 -5.24 -1.27 10.99
N ARG A 18 -6.23 -2.12 10.72
CA ARG A 18 -7.65 -1.73 10.58
C ARG A 18 -8.27 -1.33 11.92
N GLY A 19 -7.90 -1.99 13.01
CA GLY A 19 -8.32 -1.67 14.37
C GLY A 19 -7.99 -0.26 14.83
N TRP A 20 -6.86 0.31 14.39
CA TRP A 20 -6.51 1.73 14.62
C TRP A 20 -7.58 2.71 14.10
N TYR A 21 -8.44 2.27 13.16
CA TYR A 21 -9.52 3.05 12.56
C TYR A 21 -10.91 2.57 12.98
N GLY A 22 -11.00 1.74 14.03
CA GLY A 22 -12.27 1.17 14.50
C GLY A 22 -12.91 0.19 13.51
N LEU A 23 -12.10 -0.47 12.68
CA LEU A 23 -12.54 -1.40 11.64
C LEU A 23 -12.15 -2.87 11.92
N ALA A 24 -11.61 -3.18 13.10
CA ALA A 24 -11.24 -4.55 13.45
C ALA A 24 -12.49 -5.45 13.45
N GLY A 25 -12.43 -6.57 12.72
CA GLY A 25 -13.55 -7.52 12.58
C GLY A 25 -14.72 -7.02 11.72
N GLU A 26 -14.69 -5.78 11.24
CA GLU A 26 -15.72 -5.23 10.36
C GLU A 26 -15.44 -5.63 8.90
N PRO A 27 -16.46 -5.74 8.04
CA PRO A 27 -16.24 -5.88 6.61
C PRO A 27 -15.45 -4.70 6.03
N ILE A 28 -14.63 -4.97 4.99
CA ILE A 28 -13.95 -3.90 4.28
C ILE A 28 -15.03 -3.03 3.59
N PRO A 29 -15.09 -1.73 3.89
CA PRO A 29 -16.10 -0.82 3.34
C PRO A 29 -15.88 -0.64 1.83
N GLU A 30 -16.93 -0.28 1.09
CA GLU A 30 -16.73 0.20 -0.28
C GLU A 30 -15.95 1.52 -0.29
N PRO A 31 -14.95 1.67 -1.17
CA PRO A 31 -14.33 2.98 -1.38
C PRO A 31 -15.37 3.94 -1.97
N PRO A 32 -15.41 5.21 -1.52
CA PRO A 32 -16.22 6.21 -2.19
C PRO A 32 -15.73 6.40 -3.64
N PRO A 33 -16.56 6.95 -4.54
CA PRO A 33 -16.10 7.38 -5.85
C PRO A 33 -14.96 8.42 -5.72
N PRO A 34 -13.92 8.39 -6.58
CA PRO A 34 -12.86 9.39 -6.54
C PRO A 34 -13.38 10.74 -7.03
N THR A 35 -13.08 11.80 -6.28
CA THR A 35 -13.35 13.18 -6.71
C THR A 35 -12.30 13.62 -7.73
N SER A 36 -12.62 14.64 -8.53
CA SER A 36 -11.64 15.23 -9.47
C SER A 36 -10.39 15.74 -8.75
N GLU A 37 -10.55 16.27 -7.54
CA GLU A 37 -9.43 16.69 -6.69
C GLU A 37 -8.54 15.50 -6.31
N TRP A 38 -9.14 14.39 -5.87
CA TRP A 38 -8.40 13.17 -5.53
C TRP A 38 -7.61 12.63 -6.72
N LEU A 39 -8.24 12.56 -7.89
CA LEU A 39 -7.58 12.15 -9.14
C LEU A 39 -6.43 13.09 -9.51
N GLY A 40 -6.62 14.40 -9.38
CA GLY A 40 -5.57 15.40 -9.59
C GLY A 40 -4.37 15.17 -8.68
N ARG A 41 -4.62 14.87 -7.39
CA ARG A 41 -3.57 14.54 -6.43
C ARG A 41 -2.85 13.24 -6.77
N LEU A 42 -3.57 12.19 -7.17
CA LEU A 42 -2.95 10.92 -7.60
C LEU A 42 -2.00 11.13 -8.79
N ILE A 43 -2.47 11.87 -9.81
CA ILE A 43 -1.66 12.18 -11.01
C ILE A 43 -0.44 13.03 -10.65
N HIS A 44 -0.60 13.98 -9.73
CA HIS A 44 0.51 14.78 -9.26
C HIS A 44 1.56 13.91 -8.56
N TRP A 45 1.13 13.11 -7.57
CA TRP A 45 2.04 12.23 -6.84
C TRP A 45 2.72 11.21 -7.75
N SER A 46 2.01 10.59 -8.69
CA SER A 46 2.60 9.58 -9.57
C SER A 46 3.76 10.12 -10.42
N LYS A 47 3.76 11.42 -10.73
CA LYS A 47 4.85 12.10 -11.46
C LYS A 47 6.04 12.47 -10.57
N GLU A 48 5.83 12.58 -9.27
CA GLU A 48 6.88 12.94 -8.31
C GLU A 48 7.61 11.72 -7.75
N LEU A 49 7.03 10.52 -7.87
CA LEU A 49 7.66 9.31 -7.37
C LEU A 49 8.91 8.98 -8.17
N GLN A 50 9.95 8.62 -7.45
CA GLN A 50 11.24 8.26 -8.04
C GLN A 50 11.80 7.01 -7.35
N PRO A 51 12.47 6.12 -8.07
CA PRO A 51 13.26 5.07 -7.43
C PRO A 51 14.34 5.73 -6.58
N TYR A 52 14.66 5.15 -5.42
CA TYR A 52 15.75 5.65 -4.60
C TYR A 52 17.10 5.41 -5.31
N PRO A 53 17.95 6.42 -5.52
CA PRO A 53 19.27 6.23 -6.09
C PRO A 53 20.23 5.60 -5.07
N GLY A 54 20.66 4.36 -5.29
CA GLY A 54 21.72 3.71 -4.52
C GLY A 54 21.28 2.82 -3.36
N TRP A 55 19.97 2.65 -3.13
CA TRP A 55 19.49 1.58 -2.26
C TRP A 55 19.63 0.23 -2.95
N LYS A 56 20.02 -0.79 -2.19
CA LYS A 56 19.99 -2.15 -2.70
C LYS A 56 18.54 -2.61 -2.80
N THR A 57 18.20 -3.21 -3.93
CA THR A 57 16.92 -3.90 -4.11
C THR A 57 17.07 -5.35 -3.69
N VAL A 58 16.03 -5.88 -3.06
CA VAL A 58 15.89 -7.29 -2.72
C VAL A 58 14.56 -7.79 -3.29
N GLU A 59 14.62 -8.90 -4.01
CA GLU A 59 13.45 -9.55 -4.58
C GLU A 59 12.96 -10.68 -3.68
N PHE A 60 11.64 -10.76 -3.52
CA PHE A 60 10.95 -11.78 -2.75
C PHE A 60 9.89 -12.45 -3.60
N ASP A 61 9.64 -13.72 -3.31
CA ASP A 61 8.46 -14.42 -3.83
C ASP A 61 7.26 -13.94 -3.01
N PHE A 62 6.28 -13.35 -3.68
CA PHE A 62 5.07 -12.82 -3.05
C PHE A 62 3.90 -13.11 -3.98
N HIS A 63 2.85 -13.71 -3.44
CA HIS A 63 1.64 -14.01 -4.20
C HIS A 63 0.43 -13.72 -3.32
N HIS A 64 -0.47 -12.88 -3.82
CA HIS A 64 -1.71 -12.55 -3.13
C HIS A 64 -2.77 -12.12 -4.12
N ILE A 65 -3.97 -12.69 -4.00
CA ILE A 65 -5.15 -12.27 -4.76
C ILE A 65 -6.03 -11.46 -3.83
N PHE A 66 -6.17 -10.18 -4.14
CA PHE A 66 -7.01 -9.27 -3.39
C PHE A 66 -8.49 -9.50 -3.74
N SER A 67 -9.35 -9.44 -2.74
CA SER A 67 -10.80 -9.50 -2.95
C SER A 67 -11.30 -8.35 -3.85
N PRO A 68 -12.53 -8.41 -4.37
CA PRO A 68 -13.07 -7.36 -5.23
C PRO A 68 -13.06 -5.97 -4.57
N VAL A 69 -13.36 -5.88 -3.27
CA VAL A 69 -13.41 -4.60 -2.54
C VAL A 69 -12.01 -4.06 -2.27
N GLU A 70 -11.06 -4.91 -1.89
CA GLU A 70 -9.65 -4.53 -1.75
C GLU A 70 -9.08 -4.04 -3.09
N SER A 71 -9.39 -4.74 -4.17
CA SER A 71 -8.98 -4.35 -5.52
C SER A 71 -9.50 -2.97 -5.92
N ARG A 72 -10.71 -2.57 -5.46
CA ARG A 72 -11.23 -1.21 -5.67
C ARG A 72 -10.47 -0.17 -4.83
N TRP A 73 -10.12 -0.48 -3.58
CA TRP A 73 -9.27 0.38 -2.76
C TRP A 73 -7.87 0.55 -3.34
N LEU A 74 -7.25 -0.52 -3.83
CA LEU A 74 -5.95 -0.46 -4.49
C LEU A 74 -6.00 0.49 -5.70
N ARG A 75 -7.02 0.36 -6.56
CA ARG A 75 -7.20 1.26 -7.73
C ARG A 75 -7.43 2.71 -7.35
N ARG A 76 -8.08 2.96 -6.22
CA ARG A 76 -8.28 4.32 -5.69
C ARG A 76 -6.97 4.96 -5.23
N GLY A 77 -5.98 4.16 -4.84
CA GLY A 77 -4.73 4.64 -4.25
C GLY A 77 -4.86 5.07 -2.80
N LEU A 78 -3.73 5.14 -2.12
CA LEU A 78 -3.57 5.62 -0.76
C LEU A 78 -2.72 6.89 -0.81
N LEU A 79 -3.33 8.05 -0.56
CA LEU A 79 -2.61 9.32 -0.52
C LEU A 79 -2.51 9.86 0.91
N PRO A 80 -1.36 10.43 1.29
CA PRO A 80 -1.24 11.14 2.56
C PRO A 80 -2.13 12.38 2.57
N ARG A 81 -2.73 12.73 3.70
CA ARG A 81 -3.37 14.04 3.93
C ARG A 81 -2.34 15.06 4.43
N GLU A 82 -1.51 14.65 5.38
CA GLU A 82 -0.49 15.50 6.00
C GLU A 82 0.92 14.93 5.80
N MET A 83 1.96 15.67 6.19
CA MET A 83 3.36 15.22 6.04
C MET A 83 3.67 14.02 6.96
N GLU A 84 2.96 13.97 8.09
CA GLU A 84 2.98 12.92 9.11
C GLU A 84 2.45 11.59 8.57
N ASP A 85 1.63 11.63 7.50
CA ASP A 85 1.15 10.46 6.79
C ASP A 85 2.31 9.94 5.92
N LYS A 86 3.08 9.03 6.51
CA LYS A 86 4.43 8.63 6.07
C LYS A 86 4.48 7.92 4.72
N TRP A 87 3.34 7.50 4.19
CA TRP A 87 3.24 6.51 3.13
C TRP A 87 2.20 6.88 2.09
N LEU A 88 2.50 6.52 0.85
CA LEU A 88 1.59 6.59 -0.28
C LEU A 88 1.60 5.24 -1.03
N GLY A 89 0.45 4.89 -1.61
CA GLY A 89 0.24 3.69 -2.41
C GLY A 89 -0.43 4.05 -3.73
N ILE A 90 0.16 3.72 -4.87
CA ILE A 90 -0.42 4.00 -6.20
C ILE A 90 -0.29 2.76 -7.08
N MET A 91 -1.35 2.44 -7.84
CA MET A 91 -1.25 1.51 -8.95
C MET A 91 -0.80 2.24 -10.20
N ALA A 92 0.34 1.85 -10.78
CA ALA A 92 0.86 2.42 -12.01
C ALA A 92 1.62 1.36 -12.82
N GLU A 93 1.40 1.34 -14.14
CA GLU A 93 2.21 0.54 -15.08
C GLU A 93 2.32 -0.97 -14.74
N GLY A 94 1.27 -1.56 -14.18
CA GLY A 94 1.29 -2.97 -13.77
C GLY A 94 1.98 -3.25 -12.43
N GLU A 95 2.28 -2.22 -11.64
CA GLU A 95 2.86 -2.33 -10.31
C GLU A 95 2.03 -1.59 -9.25
N LEU A 96 1.98 -2.14 -8.03
CA LEU A 96 1.62 -1.40 -6.83
C LEU A 96 2.90 -0.75 -6.30
N LEU A 97 2.92 0.58 -6.30
CA LEU A 97 4.03 1.38 -5.82
C LEU A 97 3.73 1.85 -4.40
N ILE A 98 4.63 1.53 -3.48
CA ILE A 98 4.61 2.05 -2.11
C ILE A 98 5.81 2.96 -1.93
N ALA A 99 5.55 4.22 -1.56
CA ALA A 99 6.59 5.22 -1.41
C ALA A 99 6.44 6.01 -0.11
N ARG A 100 7.54 6.63 0.32
CA ARG A 100 7.54 7.58 1.43
C ARG A 100 7.02 8.92 0.94
N SER A 101 6.05 9.48 1.64
CA SER A 101 5.47 10.79 1.29
C SER A 101 6.52 11.91 1.33
N TRP A 102 7.35 12.01 2.36
CA TRP A 102 8.28 13.13 2.51
C TRP A 102 9.53 13.09 1.61
N THR A 103 9.94 11.91 1.11
CA THR A 103 11.10 11.81 0.20
C THR A 103 10.72 11.56 -1.26
N ARG A 104 9.46 11.18 -1.52
CA ARG A 104 8.99 10.70 -2.83
C ARG A 104 9.68 9.42 -3.33
N TYR A 105 10.46 8.75 -2.49
CA TYR A 105 11.17 7.54 -2.90
C TYR A 105 10.29 6.30 -2.81
N ILE A 106 10.30 5.52 -3.89
CA ILE A 106 9.65 4.20 -3.95
C ILE A 106 10.44 3.21 -3.11
N VAL A 107 9.77 2.64 -2.12
CA VAL A 107 10.33 1.66 -1.18
C VAL A 107 9.95 0.24 -1.62
N THR A 108 8.72 0.03 -2.08
CA THR A 108 8.29 -1.30 -2.56
C THR A 108 7.59 -1.18 -3.89
N ARG A 109 7.89 -2.13 -4.78
CA ARG A 109 7.19 -2.36 -6.04
C ARG A 109 6.64 -3.79 -6.02
N ILE A 110 5.36 -3.93 -6.25
CA ILE A 110 4.68 -5.22 -6.29
C ILE A 110 4.05 -5.36 -7.68
N PRO A 111 4.67 -6.12 -8.59
CA PRO A 111 4.05 -6.42 -9.87
C PRO A 111 2.68 -7.05 -9.65
N TYR A 112 1.69 -6.64 -10.44
CA TYR A 112 0.36 -7.23 -10.40
C TYR A 112 -0.15 -7.53 -11.80
N ARG A 113 -1.15 -8.40 -11.86
CA ARG A 113 -2.03 -8.59 -13.02
C ARG A 113 -3.47 -8.46 -12.59
N LEU A 114 -4.34 -8.20 -13.55
CA LEU A 114 -5.78 -8.29 -13.33
C LEU A 114 -6.24 -9.71 -13.68
N THR A 115 -7.02 -10.30 -12.80
CA THR A 115 -7.73 -11.55 -13.06
C THR A 115 -8.95 -11.31 -13.95
N ASP A 116 -9.56 -12.38 -14.47
CA ASP A 116 -10.73 -12.28 -15.37
C ASP A 116 -11.94 -11.60 -14.73
N ASP A 117 -12.10 -11.74 -13.40
CA ASP A 117 -13.13 -11.07 -12.59
C ASP A 117 -12.72 -9.65 -12.17
N GLY A 118 -11.57 -9.16 -12.63
CA GLY A 118 -11.07 -7.83 -12.33
C GLY A 118 -10.58 -7.67 -10.89
N CYS A 119 -10.13 -8.74 -10.24
CA CYS A 119 -9.36 -8.65 -9.01
C CYS A 119 -7.88 -8.37 -9.31
N VAL A 120 -7.19 -7.77 -8.34
CA VAL A 120 -5.75 -7.55 -8.40
C VAL A 120 -5.07 -8.80 -7.87
N GLU A 121 -4.14 -9.35 -8.65
CA GLU A 121 -3.27 -10.44 -8.24
C GLU A 121 -1.82 -9.95 -8.24
N ALA A 122 -1.23 -9.82 -7.06
CA ALA A 122 0.18 -9.50 -6.87
C ALA A 122 1.05 -10.75 -7.11
N VAL A 123 2.12 -10.58 -7.90
CA VAL A 123 2.95 -11.68 -8.44
C VAL A 123 4.45 -11.40 -8.31
N GLY A 124 4.86 -10.99 -7.12
CA GLY A 124 6.25 -10.74 -6.75
C GLY A 124 6.38 -9.49 -5.90
N LEU A 125 7.58 -9.27 -5.36
CA LEU A 125 7.84 -8.10 -4.55
C LEU A 125 9.31 -7.69 -4.67
N VAL A 126 9.54 -6.43 -5.02
CA VAL A 126 10.84 -5.78 -5.00
C VAL A 126 10.84 -4.74 -3.90
N HIS A 127 11.72 -4.90 -2.92
CA HIS A 127 11.86 -3.97 -1.80
C HIS A 127 13.22 -3.29 -1.85
N SER A 128 13.22 -1.96 -1.72
CA SER A 128 14.38 -1.09 -1.70
C SER A 128 14.57 -0.56 -0.28
N THR A 129 15.75 -0.79 0.29
CA THR A 129 16.05 -0.34 1.66
C THR A 129 17.47 0.25 1.74
N PRO A 130 17.72 1.17 2.68
CA PRO A 130 19.09 1.57 3.02
C PRO A 130 19.90 0.43 3.66
N GLU A 131 19.24 -0.61 4.19
CA GLU A 131 19.87 -1.67 4.98
C GLU A 131 20.31 -2.87 4.11
N ARG A 132 21.48 -3.45 4.41
CA ARG A 132 22.04 -4.56 3.61
C ARG A 132 21.36 -5.92 3.83
N ARG A 133 20.61 -6.10 4.91
CA ARG A 133 19.85 -7.31 5.23
C ARG A 133 18.46 -6.90 5.65
N VAL A 134 17.49 -7.11 4.75
CA VAL A 134 16.08 -7.02 5.12
C VAL A 134 15.63 -8.38 5.60
N ASP A 135 15.13 -8.40 6.83
CA ASP A 135 14.45 -9.56 7.38
C ASP A 135 13.11 -9.76 6.66
N VAL A 136 12.78 -11.02 6.34
CA VAL A 136 11.55 -11.33 5.60
C VAL A 136 10.32 -10.98 6.42
N ASP A 137 10.39 -11.17 7.75
CA ASP A 137 9.31 -10.87 8.68
C ASP A 137 9.09 -9.35 8.78
N ALA A 138 10.16 -8.57 8.73
CA ALA A 138 10.07 -7.10 8.68
C ALA A 138 9.40 -6.61 7.38
N VAL A 139 9.68 -7.25 6.23
CA VAL A 139 8.98 -6.94 4.97
C VAL A 139 7.51 -7.36 5.07
N ALA A 140 7.23 -8.56 5.56
CA ALA A 140 5.87 -9.06 5.73
C ALA A 140 5.04 -8.11 6.60
N TYR A 141 5.55 -7.75 7.78
CA TYR A 141 4.91 -6.79 8.68
C TYR A 141 4.67 -5.45 7.97
N HIS A 142 5.70 -4.88 7.35
CA HIS A 142 5.63 -3.58 6.69
C HIS A 142 4.56 -3.52 5.59
N ILE A 143 4.54 -4.54 4.71
CA ILE A 143 3.60 -4.62 3.61
C ILE A 143 2.18 -4.88 4.10
N SER A 144 2.04 -5.74 5.12
CA SER A 144 0.75 -6.03 5.75
C SER A 144 0.15 -4.78 6.39
N SER A 145 0.93 -3.98 7.13
CA SER A 145 0.44 -2.72 7.71
C SER A 145 -0.02 -1.74 6.64
N ILE A 146 0.77 -1.55 5.57
CA ILE A 146 0.41 -0.59 4.52
C ILE A 146 -0.81 -1.04 3.75
N LEU A 147 -0.90 -2.32 3.37
CA LEU A 147 -2.07 -2.84 2.67
C LEU A 147 -3.31 -2.78 3.57
N GLY A 148 -3.18 -3.06 4.86
CA GLY A 148 -4.25 -2.88 5.84
C GLY A 148 -4.74 -1.44 5.93
N TRP A 149 -3.84 -0.45 5.97
CA TRP A 149 -4.22 0.96 5.92
C TRP A 149 -4.84 1.37 4.58
N TRP A 150 -4.32 0.83 3.47
CA TRP A 150 -4.81 1.09 2.12
C TRP A 150 -6.24 0.60 1.96
N THR A 151 -6.54 -0.63 2.39
CA THR A 151 -7.87 -1.23 2.28
C THR A 151 -8.84 -0.73 3.37
N ALA A 152 -8.34 -0.17 4.47
CA ALA A 152 -9.15 0.52 5.47
C ALA A 152 -9.64 1.91 5.02
N GLY A 153 -9.04 2.50 3.99
CA GLY A 153 -9.22 3.93 3.69
C GLY A 153 -8.74 4.81 4.84
N ALA A 154 -7.66 4.39 5.53
CA ALA A 154 -7.11 4.98 6.75
C ALA A 154 -7.09 6.52 6.74
N TRP A 155 -6.51 7.09 5.68
CA TRP A 155 -6.35 8.53 5.57
C TRP A 155 -7.63 9.25 5.18
N GLU A 156 -8.68 8.58 4.71
CA GLU A 156 -9.97 9.22 4.49
C GLU A 156 -10.78 9.43 5.77
N ARG A 157 -10.56 8.55 6.77
CA ARG A 157 -11.37 8.43 7.98
C ARG A 157 -10.88 9.23 9.17
N ILE A 158 -9.58 9.57 9.22
CA ILE A 158 -9.07 10.52 10.21
C ILE A 158 -9.49 11.93 9.76
N SER A 159 -10.65 12.39 10.22
CA SER A 159 -10.92 13.82 10.27
C SER A 159 -9.72 14.50 10.92
N ALA A 160 -9.23 15.60 10.34
CA ALA A 160 -8.19 16.43 10.94
C ALA A 160 -8.39 16.47 12.45
N TYR A 161 -7.35 16.16 13.23
CA TYR A 161 -7.35 16.25 14.69
C TYR A 161 -8.07 17.57 15.09
N GLY A 162 -9.36 17.48 15.46
CA GLY A 162 -10.16 18.69 15.66
C GLY A 162 -11.66 18.63 15.38
N VAL A 163 -12.18 17.72 14.55
CA VAL A 163 -13.64 17.65 14.34
C VAL A 163 -14.25 16.44 15.04
N ARG A 164 -14.44 16.55 16.36
CA ARG A 164 -15.51 15.82 17.03
C ARG A 164 -16.83 16.35 16.48
N LYS A 165 -17.56 15.55 15.71
CA LYS A 165 -18.99 15.81 15.50
C LYS A 165 -19.70 15.43 16.79
N TYR A 166 -20.24 16.44 17.48
CA TYR A 166 -21.32 16.28 18.45
C TYR A 166 -22.63 15.98 17.70
#